data_AF-A0A8J3WJR6-F1
#
_entry.id   AF-A0A8J3WJR6-F1
#
_cell.length_a   1.000
_cell.length_b   1.000
_cell.length_c   1.000
_cell.angle_alpha   90.00
_cell.angle_beta   90.00
_cell.angle_gamma   90.00
#
_symmetry.space_group_name_H-M   'P 1'
#
loop_
_entity.id
_entity.type
_entity.pdbx_description
1 polymer ?
#
loop_
_entity_poly.entity_id
_entity_poly.type
_entity_poly.pdbx_seq_one_letter_code
_entity_poly.pdbx_strand_id
1 'polypeptide(L)'
;MPLSARALLQLSADLTSSGDLFSGTASTPFSRQISFSDGAGLNQANRIWSDERTLVASANEDLDLAGVLTDPFGATVTFARIKALIVAASLANANNVVVGGGASNPFINWASGTTPAVIVRPGGLLALFAPDATGYVVTGGTGDLLRVANSGAGTPVTYQIVLIGAAS
;
A
#
# COMPACT_ATOMS: atom_id res chain seq x y z
N MET A 1 10.98 4.55 19.97
CA MET A 1 9.61 4.08 20.27
C MET A 1 9.45 2.72 19.62
N PRO A 2 9.01 1.68 20.35
CA PRO A 2 8.84 0.36 19.76
C PRO A 2 7.55 0.29 18.94
N LEU A 3 7.61 -0.33 17.75
CA LEU A 3 6.44 -0.62 16.93
C LEU A 3 5.95 -2.05 17.16
N SER A 4 4.62 -2.22 17.24
CA SER A 4 3.96 -3.52 17.14
C SER A 4 2.81 -3.39 16.15
N ALA A 5 2.75 -4.27 15.16
CA ALA A 5 1.71 -4.22 14.14
C ALA A 5 1.22 -5.61 13.75
N ARG A 6 -0.05 -5.71 13.38
CA ARG A 6 -0.68 -6.92 12.85
C ARG A 6 -1.58 -6.53 11.67
N ALA A 7 -1.42 -7.23 10.56
CA ALA A 7 -2.29 -7.14 9.39
C ALA A 7 -2.93 -8.50 9.10
N LEU A 8 -4.21 -8.49 8.74
CA LEU A 8 -4.98 -9.66 8.35
C LEU A 8 -5.65 -9.37 7.01
N LEU A 9 -5.38 -10.23 6.02
CA LEU A 9 -6.22 -10.33 4.83
C LEU A 9 -7.06 -11.60 4.96
N GLN A 10 -8.38 -11.45 4.86
CA GLN A 10 -9.32 -12.56 4.93
C GLN A 10 -10.34 -12.45 3.79
N LEU A 11 -10.61 -13.57 3.14
CA LEU A 11 -11.65 -13.76 2.14
C LEU A 11 -12.46 -15.00 2.53
N SER A 12 -13.78 -14.90 2.45
CA SER A 12 -14.70 -16.03 2.56
C SER A 12 -15.71 -15.91 1.44
N ALA A 13 -15.92 -16.98 0.70
CA ALA A 13 -16.88 -17.02 -0.40
C ALA A 13 -17.54 -18.39 -0.47
N ASP A 14 -18.83 -18.41 -0.77
CA ASP A 14 -19.60 -19.63 -1.03
C ASP A 14 -20.16 -19.56 -2.45
N LEU A 15 -19.81 -20.53 -3.29
CA LEU A 15 -20.46 -20.73 -4.57
C LEU A 15 -21.56 -21.78 -4.40
N THR A 16 -22.82 -21.36 -4.57
CA THR A 16 -23.97 -22.23 -4.41
C THR A 16 -24.61 -22.59 -5.75
N SER A 17 -25.21 -23.78 -5.81
CA SER A 17 -26.06 -24.20 -6.92
C SER A 17 -27.33 -24.86 -6.39
N SER A 18 -28.44 -24.67 -7.10
CA SER A 18 -29.70 -25.33 -6.84
C SER A 18 -30.24 -25.95 -8.12
N GLY A 19 -30.71 -27.19 -8.00
CA GLY A 19 -31.55 -27.88 -8.96
C GLY A 19 -32.82 -28.38 -8.26
N ASP A 20 -33.78 -28.87 -9.03
CA ASP A 20 -35.07 -29.34 -8.50
C ASP A 20 -34.93 -30.45 -7.43
N LEU A 21 -33.90 -31.31 -7.55
CA LEU A 21 -33.65 -32.43 -6.63
C LEU A 21 -32.30 -32.37 -5.91
N PHE A 22 -31.51 -31.30 -6.07
CA PHE A 22 -30.19 -31.21 -5.44
C PHE A 22 -29.79 -29.77 -5.13
N SER A 23 -28.84 -29.64 -4.20
CA SER A 23 -28.11 -28.40 -4.00
C SER A 23 -26.63 -28.71 -3.79
N GLY A 24 -25.78 -27.79 -4.19
CA GLY A 24 -24.33 -27.85 -3.95
C GLY A 24 -23.85 -26.54 -3.33
N THR A 25 -22.79 -26.63 -2.52
CA THR A 25 -22.08 -25.46 -2.00
C THR A 25 -20.58 -25.75 -2.02
N ALA A 26 -19.80 -24.80 -2.51
CA ALA A 26 -18.33 -24.82 -2.46
C ALA A 26 -17.83 -23.58 -1.70
N SER A 27 -17.34 -23.80 -0.48
CA SER A 27 -16.78 -22.76 0.38
C SER A 27 -15.29 -22.56 0.11
N THR A 28 -14.86 -21.31 -0.03
CA THR A 28 -13.46 -20.91 -0.27
C THR A 28 -12.97 -19.95 0.81
N PRO A 29 -12.49 -20.46 1.96
CA PRO A 29 -11.86 -19.63 2.98
C PRO A 29 -10.39 -19.36 2.62
N PHE A 30 -9.97 -18.11 2.73
CA PHE A 30 -8.57 -17.70 2.63
C PHE A 30 -8.26 -16.70 3.73
N SER A 31 -7.19 -16.93 4.48
CA SER A 31 -6.71 -15.95 5.46
C SER A 31 -5.18 -15.94 5.52
N ARG A 32 -4.62 -14.74 5.67
CA ARG A 32 -3.19 -14.54 5.86
C ARG A 32 -2.97 -13.44 6.87
N GLN A 33 -2.41 -13.82 8.01
CA GLN A 33 -1.98 -12.88 9.06
C GLN A 33 -0.46 -12.68 9.00
N ILE A 34 -0.05 -11.43 9.09
CA ILE A 34 1.34 -10.99 9.21
C ILE A 34 1.45 -10.13 10.47
N SER A 35 2.46 -10.41 11.27
CA SER A 35 2.76 -9.67 12.49
C SER A 35 4.18 -9.12 12.41
N PHE A 36 4.35 -7.88 12.82
CA PHE A 36 5.65 -7.23 12.95
C PHE A 36 5.95 -6.96 14.43
N SER A 37 7.08 -7.45 14.92
CA SER A 37 7.69 -6.96 16.15
C SER A 37 8.63 -5.80 15.86
N ASP A 38 9.05 -5.07 16.90
CA ASP A 38 9.97 -3.96 16.73
C ASP A 38 11.34 -4.44 16.22
N GLY A 39 11.87 -3.79 15.18
CA GLY A 39 13.21 -4.07 14.62
C GLY A 39 13.29 -3.94 13.11
N ALA A 40 14.30 -4.55 12.50
CA ALA A 40 14.58 -4.48 11.06
C ALA A 40 14.66 -5.85 10.36
N GLY A 41 14.78 -6.94 11.13
CA GLY A 41 14.94 -8.30 10.60
C GLY A 41 13.64 -8.95 10.10
N LEU A 42 13.67 -10.27 9.98
CA LEU A 42 12.51 -11.07 9.59
C LEU A 42 11.33 -10.84 10.55
N ASN A 43 10.13 -10.61 10.01
CA ASN A 43 8.91 -10.29 10.76
C ASN A 43 9.09 -9.10 11.72
N GLN A 44 9.96 -8.14 11.37
CA GLN A 44 10.19 -6.95 12.18
C GLN A 44 10.05 -5.66 11.36
N ALA A 45 9.52 -4.63 11.99
CA ALA A 45 9.44 -3.26 11.45
C ALA A 45 9.55 -2.27 12.61
N ASN A 46 10.06 -1.07 12.36
CA ASN A 46 10.24 -0.03 13.39
C ASN A 46 9.91 1.39 12.92
N ARG A 47 9.28 1.52 11.76
CA ARG A 47 8.78 2.78 11.20
C ARG A 47 7.36 2.59 10.69
N ILE A 48 6.54 3.60 10.91
CA ILE A 48 5.18 3.68 10.40
C ILE A 48 4.90 5.10 9.94
N TRP A 49 4.20 5.22 8.82
CA TRP A 49 3.61 6.46 8.39
C TRP A 49 2.25 6.16 7.76
N SER A 50 1.28 6.99 8.06
CA SER A 50 0.02 7.03 7.33
C SER A 50 -0.94 8.22 7.29
N ASP A 51 -1.73 8.30 6.23
CA ASP A 51 -2.45 9.53 5.95
C ASP A 51 -3.68 9.30 5.09
N GLU A 52 -4.56 10.30 5.09
CA GLU A 52 -5.61 10.46 4.10
C GLU A 52 -5.26 11.66 3.22
N ARG A 53 -5.35 11.47 1.90
CA ARG A 53 -4.91 12.44 0.90
C ARG A 53 -6.03 12.66 -0.10
N THR A 54 -6.11 13.89 -0.63
CA THR A 54 -7.01 14.21 -1.73
C THR A 54 -6.22 14.92 -2.83
N LEU A 55 -6.20 14.31 -4.02
CA LEU A 55 -5.56 14.86 -5.21
C LEU A 55 -6.61 15.52 -6.08
N VAL A 56 -6.37 16.78 -6.45
CA VAL A 56 -7.21 17.47 -7.43
C VAL A 56 -7.11 16.80 -8.81
N ALA A 57 -7.98 17.22 -9.73
CA ALA A 57 -8.02 16.62 -11.06
C ALA A 57 -6.66 16.75 -11.79
N SER A 58 -6.24 15.68 -12.47
CA SER A 58 -4.96 15.54 -13.15
C SER A 58 -3.70 15.68 -12.28
N ALA A 59 -3.85 15.82 -10.95
CA ALA A 59 -2.72 15.98 -10.06
C ALA A 59 -1.97 14.67 -9.82
N ASN A 60 -0.70 14.84 -9.51
CA ASN A 60 0.16 13.84 -8.92
C ASN A 60 0.85 14.41 -7.69
N GLU A 61 1.25 13.53 -6.78
CA GLU A 61 2.15 13.83 -5.68
C GLU A 61 3.25 12.79 -5.58
N ASP A 62 4.42 13.20 -5.09
CA ASP A 62 5.54 12.33 -4.76
C ASP A 62 5.75 12.34 -3.25
N LEU A 63 5.52 11.19 -2.62
CA LEU A 63 5.82 11.00 -1.21
C LEU A 63 7.30 10.58 -1.08
N ASP A 64 8.12 11.45 -0.49
CA ASP A 64 9.52 11.16 -0.20
C ASP A 64 9.63 10.27 1.05
N LEU A 65 9.97 9.00 0.82
CA LEU A 65 10.04 7.98 1.84
C LEU A 65 11.33 8.06 2.70
N ALA A 66 12.24 8.98 2.40
CA ALA A 66 13.58 9.02 2.97
C ALA A 66 14.00 10.40 3.52
N GLY A 67 13.12 11.06 4.28
CA GLY A 67 13.54 12.21 5.11
C GLY A 67 12.56 13.38 5.23
N VAL A 68 11.41 13.35 4.56
CA VAL A 68 10.44 14.46 4.61
C VAL A 68 9.21 14.13 5.45
N LEU A 69 8.74 12.88 5.41
CA LEU A 69 7.54 12.48 6.13
C LEU A 69 7.76 12.54 7.64
N THR A 70 6.73 12.92 8.40
CA THR A 70 6.74 12.94 9.86
C THR A 70 5.78 11.91 10.42
N ASP A 71 6.17 11.22 11.48
CA ASP A 71 5.28 10.35 12.24
C ASP A 71 4.19 11.16 12.96
N PRO A 72 3.18 10.50 13.55
CA PRO A 72 2.10 11.18 14.29
C PRO A 72 2.57 12.02 15.50
N PHE A 73 3.83 11.88 15.92
CA PHE A 73 4.43 12.63 17.02
C PHE A 73 5.37 13.75 16.54
N GLY A 74 5.46 13.97 15.23
CA GLY A 74 6.25 15.04 14.60
C GLY A 74 7.71 14.68 14.36
N ALA A 75 8.13 13.43 14.59
CA ALA A 75 9.49 13.00 14.27
C ALA A 75 9.62 12.63 12.79
N THR A 76 10.69 13.07 12.13
CA THR A 76 10.98 12.69 10.75
C THR A 76 11.15 11.17 10.63
N VAL A 77 10.48 10.57 9.65
CA VAL A 77 10.53 9.16 9.29
C VAL A 77 11.37 9.02 8.03
N THR A 78 12.38 8.14 8.11
CA THR A 78 13.18 7.70 6.99
C THR A 78 13.08 6.19 6.91
N PHE A 79 12.53 5.69 5.80
CA PHE A 79 12.48 4.27 5.50
C PHE A 79 13.73 3.88 4.72
N ALA A 80 14.41 2.80 5.14
CA ALA A 80 15.37 2.08 4.31
C ALA A 80 14.70 0.93 3.55
N ARG A 81 13.53 0.50 4.04
CA ARG A 81 12.68 -0.51 3.40
C ARG A 81 11.22 -0.38 3.79
N ILE A 82 10.33 -0.63 2.84
CA ILE A 82 8.90 -0.80 3.09
C ILE A 82 8.58 -2.29 3.18
N LYS A 83 7.86 -2.68 4.23
CA LYS A 83 7.42 -4.05 4.50
C LYS A 83 5.90 -4.20 4.43
N ALA A 84 5.15 -3.12 4.57
CA ALA A 84 3.76 -3.06 4.15
C ALA A 84 3.48 -1.74 3.43
N LEU A 85 2.83 -1.83 2.27
CA LEU A 85 2.26 -0.71 1.52
C LEU A 85 0.78 -1.01 1.34
N ILE A 86 -0.07 -0.18 1.93
CA ILE A 86 -1.52 -0.26 1.79
C ILE A 86 -2.01 1.05 1.20
N VAL A 87 -2.75 0.96 0.09
CA VAL A 87 -3.47 2.09 -0.51
C VAL A 87 -4.92 1.70 -0.72
N ALA A 88 -5.83 2.43 -0.08
CA ALA A 88 -7.27 2.24 -0.23
C ALA A 88 -7.87 3.46 -0.92
N ALA A 89 -8.52 3.27 -2.06
CA ALA A 89 -9.21 4.35 -2.77
C ALA A 89 -10.62 4.52 -2.20
N SER A 90 -11.05 5.77 -1.98
CA SER A 90 -12.43 6.05 -1.58
C SER A 90 -13.41 5.49 -2.61
N LEU A 91 -14.50 4.88 -2.13
CA LEU A 91 -15.60 4.41 -2.99
C LEU A 91 -16.30 5.57 -3.71
N ALA A 92 -16.25 6.78 -3.15
CA ALA A 92 -16.88 7.97 -3.72
C ALA A 92 -16.09 8.57 -4.91
N ASN A 93 -14.88 8.07 -5.19
CA ASN A 93 -14.08 8.57 -6.31
C ASN A 93 -14.75 8.22 -7.66
N ALA A 94 -14.79 9.18 -8.57
CA ALA A 94 -15.18 8.93 -9.96
C ALA A 94 -13.99 8.47 -10.84
N ASN A 95 -12.75 8.76 -10.40
CA ASN A 95 -11.52 8.40 -11.10
C ASN A 95 -10.70 7.41 -10.28
N ASN A 96 -9.72 6.77 -10.90
CA ASN A 96 -8.86 5.81 -10.22
C ASN A 96 -7.73 6.54 -9.48
N VAL A 97 -7.26 5.91 -8.42
CA VAL A 97 -5.97 6.22 -7.79
C VAL A 97 -4.91 5.38 -8.49
N VAL A 98 -3.84 6.00 -8.95
CA VAL A 98 -2.73 5.31 -9.64
C VAL A 98 -1.48 5.40 -8.77
N VAL A 99 -0.89 4.25 -8.43
CA VAL A 99 0.27 4.16 -7.53
C VAL A 99 1.50 3.68 -8.31
N GLY A 100 2.58 4.46 -8.29
CA GLY A 100 3.78 4.24 -9.11
C GLY A 100 3.83 5.14 -10.36
N GLY A 101 4.61 4.76 -11.36
CA GLY A 101 4.76 5.53 -12.61
C GLY A 101 5.56 6.83 -12.50
N GLY A 102 6.27 7.06 -11.40
CA GLY A 102 7.20 8.18 -11.26
C GLY A 102 8.40 8.06 -12.20
N ALA A 103 8.94 9.19 -12.67
CA ALA A 103 10.04 9.20 -13.65
C ALA A 103 11.43 9.43 -13.03
N SER A 104 11.53 10.24 -11.96
CA SER A 104 12.79 10.50 -11.26
C SER A 104 12.76 9.86 -9.88
N ASN A 105 13.84 9.16 -9.51
CA ASN A 105 14.01 8.46 -8.23
C ASN A 105 12.80 7.59 -7.80
N PRO A 106 12.15 6.84 -8.72
CA PRO A 106 10.89 6.21 -8.39
C PRO A 106 11.08 5.03 -7.44
N PHE A 107 10.35 5.06 -6.33
CA PHE A 107 10.12 3.87 -5.51
C PHE A 107 9.01 3.06 -6.19
N ILE A 108 9.38 2.00 -6.93
CA ILE A 108 8.45 1.14 -7.72
C ILE A 108 8.87 -0.35 -7.76
N ASN A 109 9.83 -0.77 -6.93
CA ASN A 109 10.45 -2.10 -7.02
C ASN A 109 9.54 -3.28 -6.67
N TRP A 110 8.27 -3.04 -6.30
CA TRP A 110 7.25 -4.08 -6.18
C TRP A 110 6.60 -4.46 -7.51
N ALA A 111 6.74 -3.62 -8.53
CA ALA A 111 6.15 -3.83 -9.84
C ALA A 111 7.26 -3.93 -10.90
N SER A 112 7.13 -4.88 -11.83
CA SER A 112 8.08 -5.06 -12.93
C SER A 112 7.70 -4.22 -14.15
N GLY A 113 8.70 -3.71 -14.86
CA GLY A 113 8.53 -2.84 -16.03
C GLY A 113 9.46 -1.63 -15.97
N THR A 114 9.40 -0.76 -16.98
CA THR A 114 10.24 0.44 -17.04
C THR A 114 9.68 1.60 -16.22
N THR A 115 8.37 1.83 -16.28
CA THR A 115 7.63 2.81 -15.47
C THR A 115 6.28 2.24 -15.02
N PRO A 116 6.26 1.09 -14.32
CA PRO A 116 5.03 0.42 -13.93
C PRO A 116 4.22 1.26 -12.94
N ALA A 117 2.91 1.15 -13.05
CA ALA A 117 1.95 1.71 -12.11
C ALA A 117 0.81 0.72 -11.88
N VAL A 118 0.24 0.76 -10.69
CA VAL A 118 -0.92 -0.05 -10.30
C VAL A 118 -2.14 0.84 -10.21
N ILE A 119 -3.23 0.42 -10.84
CA ILE A 119 -4.51 1.11 -10.80
C ILE A 119 -5.32 0.57 -9.63
N VAL A 120 -5.66 1.45 -8.68
CA VAL A 120 -6.60 1.20 -7.60
C VAL A 120 -7.94 1.84 -7.99
N ARG A 121 -8.90 0.99 -8.36
CA ARG A 121 -10.27 1.42 -8.72
C ARG A 121 -10.97 2.07 -7.51
N PRO A 122 -11.99 2.91 -7.71
CA PRO A 122 -12.83 3.39 -6.61
C PRO A 122 -13.31 2.25 -5.71
N GLY A 123 -13.13 2.39 -4.39
CA GLY A 123 -13.42 1.35 -3.39
C GLY A 123 -12.44 0.16 -3.37
N GLY A 124 -11.42 0.18 -4.22
CA GLY A 124 -10.40 -0.85 -4.33
C GLY A 124 -9.30 -0.70 -3.28
N LEU A 125 -8.52 -1.78 -3.15
CA LEU A 125 -7.42 -1.91 -2.21
C LEU A 125 -6.19 -2.47 -2.92
N LEU A 126 -5.06 -1.78 -2.80
CA LEU A 126 -3.73 -2.33 -3.03
C LEU A 126 -3.10 -2.61 -1.67
N ALA A 127 -2.71 -3.85 -1.42
CA ALA A 127 -2.03 -4.23 -0.20
C ALA A 127 -0.85 -5.16 -0.53
N LEU A 128 0.36 -4.68 -0.23
CA LEU A 128 1.60 -5.43 -0.39
C LEU A 128 2.22 -5.66 0.97
N PHE A 129 2.67 -6.89 1.22
CA PHE A 129 3.35 -7.26 2.45
C PHE A 129 4.59 -8.09 2.15
N ALA A 130 5.74 -7.62 2.61
CA ALA A 130 7.05 -8.27 2.48
C ALA A 130 7.67 -8.39 3.88
N PRO A 131 7.32 -9.44 4.65
CA PRO A 131 7.77 -9.58 6.04
C PRO A 131 9.21 -10.07 6.18
N ASP A 132 9.88 -10.39 5.08
CA ASP A 132 11.29 -10.78 5.10
C ASP A 132 12.19 -9.64 5.61
N ALA A 133 13.47 -9.95 5.81
CA ALA A 133 14.41 -8.96 6.32
C ALA A 133 14.64 -7.81 5.31
N THR A 134 14.56 -8.08 4.02
CA THR A 134 14.89 -7.15 2.92
C THR A 134 13.76 -6.15 2.68
N GLY A 135 12.53 -6.64 2.54
CA GLY A 135 11.39 -5.84 2.10
C GLY A 135 11.64 -5.14 0.76
N TYR A 136 10.88 -4.08 0.50
CA TYR A 136 11.06 -3.20 -0.65
C TYR A 136 12.07 -2.11 -0.30
N VAL A 137 13.29 -2.21 -0.83
CA VAL A 137 14.39 -1.29 -0.53
C VAL A 137 14.03 0.14 -0.96
N VAL A 138 14.29 1.10 -0.08
CA VAL A 138 14.20 2.54 -0.32
C VAL A 138 15.62 3.09 -0.37
N THR A 139 15.98 3.73 -1.47
CA THR A 139 17.33 4.32 -1.65
C THR A 139 17.21 5.84 -1.66
N GLY A 140 17.58 6.47 -0.54
CA GLY A 140 17.51 7.92 -0.40
C GLY A 140 18.20 8.65 -1.55
N GLY A 141 17.47 9.56 -2.19
CA GLY A 141 17.91 10.37 -3.32
C GLY A 141 17.88 9.69 -4.69
N THR A 142 17.67 8.38 -4.80
CA THR A 142 17.66 7.67 -6.11
C THR A 142 16.54 6.63 -6.30
N GLY A 143 15.70 6.40 -5.29
CA GLY A 143 14.70 5.33 -5.30
C GLY A 143 13.78 5.40 -4.09
N ASP A 144 13.26 6.58 -3.81
CA ASP A 144 12.55 6.94 -2.59
C ASP A 144 11.27 7.74 -2.83
N LEU A 145 10.95 8.10 -4.08
CA LEU A 145 9.72 8.82 -4.40
C LEU A 145 8.58 7.85 -4.75
N LEU A 146 7.61 7.73 -3.86
CA LEU A 146 6.36 7.02 -4.12
C LEU A 146 5.34 7.98 -4.76
N ARG A 147 5.17 7.83 -6.07
CA ARG A 147 4.18 8.58 -6.85
C ARG A 147 2.76 8.06 -6.59
N VAL A 148 1.83 8.96 -6.31
CA VAL A 148 0.39 8.73 -6.40
C VAL A 148 -0.24 9.74 -7.35
N ALA A 149 -1.16 9.31 -8.21
CA ALA A 149 -1.78 10.16 -9.22
C ALA A 149 -3.29 9.95 -9.34
N ASN A 150 -3.99 11.04 -9.68
CA ASN A 150 -5.38 11.02 -10.11
C ASN A 150 -5.46 10.66 -11.59
N SER A 151 -6.21 9.60 -11.95
CA SER A 151 -6.33 9.16 -13.34
C SER A 151 -7.22 10.04 -14.22
N GLY A 152 -7.93 11.01 -13.66
CA GLY A 152 -8.94 11.79 -14.39
C GLY A 152 -8.75 13.29 -14.25
N ALA A 153 -9.33 14.03 -15.20
CA ALA A 153 -9.20 15.47 -15.32
C ALA A 153 -10.44 16.27 -14.85
N GLY A 154 -11.51 15.59 -14.40
CA GLY A 154 -12.77 16.24 -14.04
C GLY A 154 -13.03 16.42 -12.54
N THR A 155 -12.53 15.51 -11.69
CA THR A 155 -12.87 15.48 -10.26
C THR A 155 -11.68 14.99 -9.42
N PRO A 156 -11.60 15.39 -8.14
CA PRO A 156 -10.57 14.90 -7.24
C PRO A 156 -10.70 13.40 -6.95
N VAL A 157 -9.62 12.80 -6.44
CA VAL A 157 -9.63 11.46 -5.85
C VAL A 157 -9.12 11.52 -4.42
N THR A 158 -9.77 10.79 -3.51
CA THR A 158 -9.35 10.63 -2.13
C THR A 158 -8.84 9.21 -1.90
N TYR A 159 -7.75 9.08 -1.17
CA TYR A 159 -7.18 7.79 -0.80
C TYR A 159 -6.56 7.80 0.59
N GLN A 160 -6.50 6.63 1.19
CA GLN A 160 -5.77 6.38 2.43
C GLN A 160 -4.52 5.58 2.12
N ILE A 161 -3.44 5.89 2.82
CA ILE A 161 -2.16 5.20 2.68
C ILE A 161 -1.57 4.85 4.04
N VAL A 162 -1.07 3.63 4.15
CA VAL A 162 -0.32 3.16 5.32
C VAL A 162 0.97 2.50 4.84
N LEU A 163 2.08 2.99 5.38
CA LEU A 163 3.43 2.49 5.17
C LEU A 163 3.96 1.95 6.49
N ILE A 164 4.40 0.70 6.48
CA ILE A 164 5.17 0.11 7.59
C ILE A 164 6.49 -0.35 7.02
N GLY A 165 7.58 -0.08 7.73
CA GLY A 165 8.91 -0.38 7.25
C GLY A 165 9.96 -0.38 8.35
N ALA A 166 11.21 -0.42 7.93
CA ALA A 166 12.35 -0.34 8.84
C ALA A 166 13.35 0.72 8.39
N ALA A 167 14.10 1.26 9.35
CA ALA A 167 15.14 2.26 9.12
C ALA A 167 16.49 1.67 8.67
N SER A 168 16.63 0.36 8.63
CA SER A 168 17.83 -0.38 8.22
C SER A 168 17.50 -1.76 7.73
#